data_AF-A0A961IG07-F1
#
_entry.id   AF-A0A961IG07-F1
#
_cell.length_a   1.000
_cell.length_b   1.000
_cell.length_c   1.000
_cell.angle_alpha   90.00
_cell.angle_beta   90.00
_cell.angle_gamma   90.00
#
_symmetry.space_group_name_H-M   'P 1'
#
loop_
_entity.id
_entity.type
_entity.pdbx_description
1 polymer ?
#
loop_
_entity_poly.entity_id
_entity_poly.type
_entity_poly.pdbx_seq_one_letter_code
_entity_poly.pdbx_strand_id
1 'polypeptide(L)'
;MRMETPSRAEPRMSTLITAGIVAAALFYFGIITDNFILRLITKPLPILPMMALVYHHARDHYGRFIFSGLFFCMIGDVLLMFADFFLFGMAAFFIGHACFVAAFVRVSRHWHPLRALPFAVWIGYLMYVTWDRLGDLQWAVPVYAATIGIMMWRASA
;
A
#
# COMPACT_ATOMS: atom_id res chain seq x y z
N MET A 1 10.91 42.28 7.52
CA MET A 1 10.34 41.30 8.47
C MET A 1 10.20 39.97 7.75
N ARG A 2 11.25 39.12 7.82
CA ARG A 2 11.28 37.81 7.16
C ARG A 2 10.50 36.86 8.07
N MET A 3 9.31 36.43 7.66
CA MET A 3 8.57 35.41 8.38
C MET A 3 9.38 34.11 8.30
N GLU A 4 10.09 33.79 9.38
CA GLU A 4 10.66 32.47 9.60
C GLU A 4 9.48 31.50 9.72
N THR A 5 9.19 30.78 8.64
CA THR A 5 8.26 29.65 8.71
C THR A 5 8.80 28.68 9.75
N PRO A 6 8.01 28.26 10.76
CA PRO A 6 8.50 27.36 11.79
C PRO A 6 9.03 26.08 11.14
N SER A 7 10.30 25.79 11.40
CA SER A 7 10.93 24.51 11.06
C SER A 7 10.13 23.42 11.76
N ARG A 8 9.31 22.69 11.00
CA ARG A 8 8.52 21.58 11.54
C ARG A 8 9.51 20.56 12.09
N ALA A 9 9.40 20.24 13.38
CA ALA A 9 10.22 19.21 14.00
C ALA A 9 10.17 17.93 13.15
N GLU A 10 11.31 17.53 12.60
CA GLU A 10 11.40 16.31 11.81
C GLU A 10 11.32 15.11 12.73
N PRO A 11 10.39 14.17 12.51
CA PRO A 11 10.31 12.97 13.32
C PRO A 11 11.58 12.15 13.15
N ARG A 12 12.21 11.76 14.27
CA ARG A 12 13.40 10.89 14.23
C ARG A 12 13.01 9.56 13.60
N MET A 13 13.81 9.10 12.63
CA MET A 13 13.58 7.84 11.91
C MET A 13 13.32 6.66 12.85
N SER A 14 14.06 6.57 13.96
CA SER A 14 13.89 5.53 14.98
C SER A 14 12.48 5.52 15.57
N THR A 15 11.89 6.69 15.82
CA THR A 15 10.54 6.80 16.39
C THR A 15 9.48 6.28 15.42
N LEU A 16 9.63 6.58 14.13
CA LEU A 16 8.72 6.10 13.09
C LEU A 16 8.77 4.57 12.94
N ILE A 17 9.97 4.00 12.95
CA ILE A 17 10.18 2.55 12.89
C ILE A 17 9.56 1.88 14.12
N THR A 18 9.85 2.37 15.32
CA THR A 18 9.27 1.83 16.56
C THR A 18 7.75 1.91 16.54
N ALA A 19 7.18 3.03 16.10
CA ALA A 19 5.73 3.18 15.99
C ALA A 19 5.12 2.14 15.02
N GLY A 20 5.76 1.91 13.86
CA GLY A 20 5.33 0.89 12.91
C GLY A 20 5.38 -0.54 13.47
N ILE A 21 6.44 -0.90 14.20
CA ILE A 21 6.58 -2.21 14.83
C ILE A 21 5.52 -2.41 15.92
N VAL A 22 5.31 -1.41 16.78
CA VAL A 22 4.29 -1.47 17.84
C VAL A 22 2.90 -1.61 17.23
N ALA A 23 2.60 -0.86 16.16
CA ALA A 23 1.33 -0.97 15.45
C ALA A 23 1.09 -2.39 14.89
N ALA A 24 2.10 -2.98 14.26
CA ALA A 24 2.02 -4.36 13.74
C ALA A 24 1.81 -5.39 14.87
N ALA A 25 2.50 -5.23 16.00
CA ALA A 25 2.34 -6.10 17.16
C ALA A 25 0.92 -6.01 17.75
N LEU A 26 0.36 -4.81 17.87
CA LEU A 26 -1.00 -4.59 18.35
C LEU A 26 -2.05 -5.18 17.38
N PHE A 27 -1.83 -5.07 16.08
CA PHE A 27 -2.70 -5.70 15.08
C PHE A 27 -2.70 -7.23 15.22
N TYR A 28 -1.51 -7.83 15.36
CA TYR A 28 -1.39 -9.27 15.56
C TYR A 28 -2.01 -9.72 16.88
N PHE A 29 -1.85 -8.94 17.95
CA PHE A 29 -2.55 -9.19 19.21
C PHE A 29 -4.08 -9.13 19.05
N GLY A 30 -4.60 -8.20 18.24
CA GLY A 30 -6.01 -8.15 17.86
C GLY A 30 -6.49 -9.37 17.08
N ILE A 31 -5.63 -9.99 16.27
CA ILE A 31 -5.93 -11.27 15.62
C ILE A 31 -6.04 -12.39 16.65
N ILE A 32 -5.06 -12.52 17.55
CA ILE A 32 -5.03 -13.59 18.57
C ILE A 32 -6.22 -13.49 19.53
N THR A 33 -6.61 -12.28 19.91
CA THR A 33 -7.72 -12.02 20.85
C THR A 33 -9.09 -11.96 20.19
N ASP A 34 -9.16 -12.19 18.87
CA ASP A 34 -10.33 -11.99 18.01
C ASP A 34 -11.05 -10.64 18.20
N ASN A 35 -10.29 -9.60 18.56
CA ASN A 35 -10.85 -8.29 18.85
C ASN A 35 -10.97 -7.47 17.56
N PHE A 36 -12.18 -7.40 17.01
CA PHE A 36 -12.46 -6.66 15.79
C PHE A 36 -12.07 -5.18 15.86
N ILE A 37 -12.39 -4.47 16.95
CA ILE A 37 -12.09 -3.05 17.10
C ILE A 37 -10.59 -2.81 17.16
N LEU A 38 -9.87 -3.67 17.89
CA LEU A 38 -8.42 -3.57 17.96
C LEU A 38 -7.80 -3.77 16.58
N ARG A 39 -8.22 -4.80 15.83
CA ARG A 39 -7.76 -5.00 14.44
C ARG A 39 -8.09 -3.81 13.55
N LEU A 40 -9.32 -3.29 13.63
CA LEU A 40 -9.79 -2.19 12.79
C LEU A 40 -8.95 -0.92 12.99
N ILE A 41 -8.67 -0.55 14.25
CA ILE A 41 -7.90 0.66 14.56
C ILE A 41 -6.42 0.46 14.24
N THR A 42 -5.87 -0.72 14.51
CA THR A 42 -4.43 -0.97 14.38
C THR A 42 -3.98 -1.23 12.95
N LYS A 43 -4.86 -1.74 12.08
CA LYS A 43 -4.53 -2.04 10.68
C LYS A 43 -3.99 -0.84 9.88
N PRO A 44 -4.56 0.38 9.96
CA PRO A 44 -4.01 1.56 9.27
C PRO A 44 -2.79 2.18 9.97
N LEU A 45 -2.51 1.85 11.23
CA LEU A 45 -1.45 2.52 12.01
C LEU A 45 -0.05 2.42 11.40
N PRO A 46 0.41 1.29 10.82
CA PRO A 46 1.74 1.20 10.21
C PRO A 46 1.94 2.14 9.01
N ILE A 47 0.85 2.53 8.34
CA ILE A 47 0.90 3.43 7.18
C ILE A 47 1.15 4.88 7.62
N LEU A 48 0.68 5.29 8.81
CA LEU A 48 0.81 6.68 9.28
C LEU A 48 2.28 7.13 9.41
N PRO A 49 3.21 6.35 10.02
CA PRO A 49 4.63 6.68 10.02
C PRO A 49 5.23 6.77 8.61
N MET A 50 4.80 5.92 7.67
CA MET A 50 5.28 5.98 6.28
C MET A 50 4.81 7.24 5.57
N MET A 51 3.54 7.62 5.75
CA MET A 51 3.00 8.86 5.21
C MET A 51 3.73 10.08 5.78
N ALA A 52 4.01 10.08 7.09
CA ALA A 52 4.81 11.13 7.73
C ALA A 52 6.22 11.20 7.12
N LEU A 53 6.90 10.06 6.96
CA LEU A 53 8.23 10.00 6.36
C LEU A 53 8.26 10.64 4.97
N VAL A 54 7.32 10.23 4.10
CA VAL A 54 7.20 10.76 2.72
C VAL A 54 6.90 12.26 2.74
N TYR A 55 6.00 12.70 3.62
CA TYR A 55 5.62 14.10 3.74
C TYR A 55 6.79 15.03 4.12
N HIS A 56 7.69 14.52 4.97
CA HIS A 56 8.87 15.27 5.41
C HIS A 56 10.02 15.21 4.39
N HIS A 57 10.28 14.07 3.75
CA HIS A 57 11.50 13.86 2.96
C HIS A 57 11.31 13.88 1.44
N ALA A 58 10.09 13.72 0.91
CA ALA A 58 9.82 13.64 -0.52
C ALA A 58 8.69 14.59 -0.93
N ARG A 59 9.05 15.84 -1.23
CA ARG A 59 8.10 16.91 -1.60
C ARG A 59 7.88 17.09 -3.09
N ASP A 60 8.58 16.31 -3.90
CA ASP A 60 8.49 16.32 -5.34
C ASP A 60 7.27 15.54 -5.84
N HIS A 61 7.09 15.47 -7.16
CA HIS A 61 5.96 14.74 -7.75
C HIS A 61 5.99 13.26 -7.37
N TYR A 62 7.16 12.64 -7.25
CA TYR A 62 7.29 11.27 -6.79
C TYR A 62 6.69 11.09 -5.40
N GLY A 63 7.14 11.89 -4.42
CA GLY A 63 6.63 11.81 -3.05
C GLY A 63 5.13 12.06 -2.95
N ARG A 64 4.56 12.95 -3.77
CA ARG A 64 3.10 13.17 -3.82
C ARG A 64 2.33 11.92 -4.26
N PHE A 65 2.81 11.21 -5.30
CA PHE A 65 2.18 9.96 -5.73
C PHE A 65 2.33 8.86 -4.68
N ILE A 66 3.50 8.73 -4.04
CA ILE A 66 3.69 7.76 -2.94
C ILE A 66 2.73 8.09 -1.77
N PHE A 67 2.63 9.35 -1.37
CA PHE A 67 1.74 9.78 -0.29
C PHE A 67 0.27 9.48 -0.60
N SER A 68 -0.19 9.82 -1.81
CA SER A 68 -1.55 9.49 -2.25
C SER A 68 -1.79 7.99 -2.28
N GLY A 69 -0.81 7.20 -2.75
CA GLY A 69 -0.90 5.74 -2.75
C GLY A 69 -1.08 5.17 -1.34
N LEU A 70 -0.26 5.62 -0.39
CA LEU A 70 -0.36 5.23 1.03
C LEU A 70 -1.72 5.61 1.64
N PHE A 71 -2.24 6.80 1.32
CA PHE A 71 -3.56 7.23 1.78
C PHE A 71 -4.68 6.31 1.29
N PHE A 72 -4.65 5.91 0.02
CA PHE A 72 -5.64 4.97 -0.52
C PHE A 72 -5.48 3.56 0.06
N CYS A 73 -4.25 3.09 0.31
CA CYS A 73 -4.02 1.84 1.02
C CYS A 73 -4.61 1.86 2.43
N MET A 74 -4.45 2.98 3.16
CA MET A 74 -5.02 3.17 4.49
C MET A 74 -6.55 3.08 4.47
N ILE A 75 -7.21 3.69 3.47
CA ILE A 75 -8.66 3.56 3.28
C ILE A 75 -9.02 2.11 2.95
N GLY A 76 -8.28 1.47 2.05
CA GLY A 76 -8.47 0.07 1.66
C GLY A 76 -8.40 -0.88 2.85
N ASP A 77 -7.43 -0.69 3.76
CA ASP A 77 -7.27 -1.48 4.97
C ASP A 77 -8.52 -1.48 5.85
N VAL A 78 -9.11 -0.29 6.05
CA VAL A 78 -10.34 -0.11 6.82
C VAL A 78 -11.53 -0.74 6.10
N LEU A 79 -11.70 -0.48 4.81
CA LEU A 79 -12.82 -1.02 4.02
C LEU A 79 -12.81 -2.54 3.96
N LEU A 80 -11.64 -3.17 3.80
CA LEU A 80 -11.50 -4.63 3.76
C LEU A 80 -11.86 -5.33 5.09
N MET A 81 -11.98 -4.59 6.20
CA MET A 81 -12.44 -5.18 7.47
C MET A 81 -13.94 -5.49 7.46
N PHE A 82 -14.71 -4.90 6.55
CA PHE A 82 -16.14 -5.10 6.44
C PHE A 82 -16.45 -5.94 5.19
N ALA A 83 -17.14 -7.07 5.37
CA ALA A 83 -17.43 -8.01 4.28
C ALA A 83 -18.14 -7.33 3.10
N ASP A 84 -19.14 -6.48 3.38
CA ASP A 84 -19.91 -5.76 2.36
C ASP A 84 -19.09 -4.73 1.59
N PHE A 85 -17.96 -4.28 2.15
CA PHE A 85 -17.09 -3.27 1.54
C PHE A 85 -15.83 -3.86 0.90
N PHE A 86 -15.73 -5.19 0.79
CA PHE A 86 -14.57 -5.86 0.23
C PHE A 86 -14.17 -5.31 -1.15
N LEU A 87 -15.14 -5.18 -2.06
CA LEU A 87 -14.90 -4.65 -3.41
C LEU A 87 -14.43 -3.19 -3.40
N PHE A 88 -14.99 -2.35 -2.52
CA PHE A 88 -14.56 -0.96 -2.35
C PHE A 88 -13.14 -0.88 -1.76
N GLY A 89 -12.80 -1.78 -0.83
CA GLY A 89 -11.45 -1.90 -0.30
C GLY A 89 -10.44 -2.29 -1.38
N MET A 90 -10.77 -3.29 -2.22
CA MET A 90 -9.96 -3.64 -3.37
C MET A 90 -9.81 -2.48 -4.36
N ALA A 91 -10.88 -1.74 -4.63
CA ALA A 91 -10.83 -0.56 -5.51
C ALA A 91 -9.93 0.55 -4.94
N ALA A 92 -9.99 0.81 -3.63
CA ALA A 92 -9.09 1.75 -2.96
C ALA A 92 -7.63 1.30 -3.10
N PHE A 93 -7.33 0.02 -2.84
CA PHE A 93 -5.99 -0.52 -3.07
C PHE A 93 -5.57 -0.41 -4.53
N PHE A 94 -6.44 -0.71 -5.49
CA PHE A 94 -6.14 -0.58 -6.92
C PHE A 94 -5.69 0.85 -7.26
N ILE A 95 -6.43 1.86 -6.78
CA ILE A 95 -6.05 3.28 -6.97
C ILE A 95 -4.71 3.56 -6.31
N GLY A 96 -4.48 3.05 -5.09
CA GLY A 96 -3.23 3.22 -4.37
C GLY A 96 -2.02 2.67 -5.14
N HIS A 97 -2.14 1.47 -5.69
CA HIS A 97 -1.10 0.84 -6.50
C HIS A 97 -0.89 1.58 -7.83
N ALA A 98 -1.95 2.10 -8.46
CA ALA A 98 -1.82 2.95 -9.64
C ALA A 98 -1.01 4.23 -9.35
N CYS A 99 -1.19 4.83 -8.16
CA CYS A 99 -0.34 5.94 -7.71
C CYS A 99 1.13 5.51 -7.58
N PHE A 100 1.41 4.34 -6.99
CA PHE A 100 2.78 3.82 -6.90
C PHE A 100 3.40 3.55 -8.27
N VAL A 101 2.65 2.96 -9.20
CA VAL A 101 3.08 2.78 -10.60
C VAL A 101 3.45 4.13 -11.22
N ALA A 102 2.61 5.15 -11.05
CA ALA A 102 2.88 6.50 -11.56
C ALA A 102 4.12 7.13 -10.92
N ALA A 103 4.41 6.84 -9.65
CA ALA A 103 5.64 7.26 -8.98
C ALA A 103 6.87 6.56 -9.58
N PHE A 104 6.85 5.23 -9.67
CA PHE A 104 8.01 4.44 -10.13
C PHE A 104 8.34 4.66 -11.61
N VAL A 105 7.34 4.84 -12.47
CA VAL A 105 7.55 5.22 -13.88
C VAL A 105 8.30 6.54 -14.04
N ARG A 106 8.23 7.45 -13.06
CA ARG A 106 8.95 8.72 -13.09
C ARG A 106 10.43 8.58 -12.70
N VAL A 107 10.78 7.56 -11.92
CA VAL A 107 12.17 7.30 -11.50
C VAL A 107 12.96 6.70 -12.66
N SER A 108 12.44 5.63 -13.26
CA SER A 108 13.03 4.99 -14.42
C SER A 108 11.93 4.77 -15.45
N ARG A 109 12.15 5.20 -16.70
CA ARG A 109 11.25 4.92 -17.84
C ARG A 109 11.68 3.72 -18.66
N HIS A 110 12.79 3.07 -18.31
CA HIS A 110 13.31 1.94 -19.06
C HIS A 110 12.38 0.74 -18.97
N TRP A 111 12.28 -0.01 -20.08
CA TRP A 111 11.46 -1.19 -20.20
C TRP A 111 12.34 -2.42 -20.07
N HIS A 112 12.26 -3.09 -18.92
CA HIS A 112 12.98 -4.33 -18.66
C HIS A 112 11.98 -5.49 -18.51
N PRO A 113 11.45 -6.05 -19.61
CA PRO A 113 10.40 -7.08 -19.56
C PRO A 113 10.84 -8.36 -18.83
N LEU A 114 12.14 -8.67 -18.87
CA LEU A 114 12.73 -9.79 -18.12
C LEU A 114 12.51 -9.68 -16.61
N ARG A 115 12.46 -8.45 -16.06
CA ARG A 115 12.19 -8.23 -14.62
C ARG A 115 10.72 -8.46 -14.26
N ALA A 116 9.80 -8.48 -15.24
CA ALA A 116 8.40 -8.78 -15.02
C ALA A 116 8.12 -10.29 -14.86
N LEU A 117 8.98 -11.15 -15.41
CA LEU A 117 8.81 -12.60 -15.41
C LEU A 117 8.53 -13.23 -14.03
N PRO A 118 9.32 -12.98 -12.96
CA PRO A 118 9.05 -13.59 -11.67
C PRO A 118 7.67 -13.20 -11.12
N PHE A 119 7.24 -11.95 -11.30
CA PHE A 119 5.94 -11.48 -10.85
C PHE A 119 4.79 -12.07 -11.69
N ALA A 120 4.96 -12.17 -13.01
CA ALA A 120 3.98 -12.76 -13.91
C ALA A 120 3.78 -14.26 -13.64
N VAL A 121 4.87 -15.00 -13.43
CA VAL A 121 4.82 -16.44 -13.07
C VAL A 121 4.12 -16.62 -11.72
N TRP A 122 4.48 -15.81 -10.74
CA TRP A 122 3.87 -15.87 -9.41
C TRP A 122 2.36 -15.56 -9.45
N ILE A 123 1.95 -14.50 -10.15
CA ILE A 123 0.53 -14.16 -10.33
C ILE A 123 -0.20 -15.25 -11.11
N GLY A 124 0.39 -15.77 -12.19
CA GLY A 124 -0.20 -16.84 -12.97
C GLY A 124 -0.43 -18.10 -12.15
N TYR A 125 0.55 -18.47 -11.31
CA TYR A 125 0.42 -19.58 -10.35
C TYR A 125 -0.69 -19.34 -9.33
N LEU A 126 -0.75 -18.14 -8.71
CA LEU A 126 -1.81 -17.81 -7.77
C LEU A 126 -3.19 -17.86 -8.43
N MET A 127 -3.33 -17.33 -9.65
CA MET A 127 -4.60 -17.37 -10.38
C MET A 127 -4.99 -18.81 -10.69
N TYR A 128 -4.05 -19.64 -11.15
CA TYR A 128 -4.31 -21.06 -11.40
C TYR A 128 -4.83 -21.80 -10.15
N VAL A 129 -4.21 -21.59 -8.99
CA VAL A 129 -4.61 -22.27 -7.74
C VAL A 129 -5.94 -21.76 -7.18
N THR A 130 -6.24 -20.48 -7.39
CA THR A 130 -7.40 -19.83 -6.77
C THR A 130 -8.62 -19.78 -7.66
N TRP A 131 -8.47 -19.90 -8.99
CA TRP A 131 -9.48 -19.61 -10.02
C TRP A 131 -10.89 -20.12 -9.67
N ASP A 132 -11.01 -21.40 -9.36
CA ASP A 132 -12.30 -22.05 -9.12
C ASP A 132 -12.98 -21.60 -7.81
N ARG A 133 -12.24 -20.90 -6.93
CA ARG A 133 -12.70 -20.44 -5.61
C ARG A 133 -13.10 -18.96 -5.58
N LEU A 134 -12.93 -18.22 -6.68
CA LEU A 134 -13.21 -16.77 -6.70
C LEU A 134 -14.71 -16.43 -6.79
N GLY A 135 -15.53 -17.33 -7.34
CA GLY A 135 -16.93 -17.05 -7.61
C GLY A 135 -17.11 -15.74 -8.39
N ASP A 136 -17.91 -14.83 -7.86
CA ASP A 136 -18.23 -13.53 -8.49
C ASP A 136 -17.03 -12.58 -8.60
N LEU A 137 -15.94 -12.82 -7.86
CA LEU A 137 -14.74 -11.98 -7.86
C LEU A 137 -13.75 -12.32 -8.98
N GLN A 138 -14.09 -13.28 -9.85
CA GLN A 138 -13.25 -13.78 -10.94
C GLN A 138 -12.75 -12.71 -11.92
N TRP A 139 -13.44 -11.57 -12.03
CA TRP A 139 -13.00 -10.44 -12.85
C TRP A 139 -12.23 -9.39 -12.06
N ALA A 140 -12.64 -9.13 -10.82
CA ALA A 140 -12.03 -8.10 -9.99
C ALA A 140 -10.59 -8.48 -9.56
N VAL A 141 -10.37 -9.75 -9.20
CA VAL A 141 -9.09 -10.19 -8.66
C VAL A 141 -7.99 -10.26 -9.72
N PRO A 142 -8.18 -10.79 -10.95
CA PRO A 142 -7.12 -10.76 -11.96
C PRO A 142 -6.72 -9.35 -12.35
N VAL A 143 -7.70 -8.42 -12.45
CA VAL A 143 -7.42 -7.00 -12.73
C VAL A 143 -6.58 -6.40 -11.60
N TYR A 144 -6.94 -6.67 -10.35
CA TYR A 144 -6.17 -6.20 -9.19
C TYR A 144 -4.77 -6.84 -9.13
N ALA A 145 -4.66 -8.14 -9.36
CA ALA A 145 -3.40 -8.86 -9.38
C ALA A 145 -2.46 -8.34 -10.48
N ALA A 146 -2.99 -8.05 -11.67
CA ALA A 146 -2.23 -7.44 -12.75
C ALA A 146 -1.67 -6.05 -12.33
N THR A 147 -2.47 -5.23 -11.64
CA THR A 147 -2.02 -3.93 -11.11
C THR A 147 -0.87 -4.09 -10.11
N ILE A 148 -0.96 -5.05 -9.18
CA ILE A 148 0.16 -5.36 -8.27
C ILE A 148 1.39 -5.80 -9.06
N GLY A 149 1.23 -6.70 -10.03
CA GLY A 149 2.33 -7.19 -10.86
C GLY A 149 3.03 -6.07 -11.62
N ILE A 150 2.27 -5.15 -12.21
CA ILE A 150 2.82 -3.96 -12.88
C ILE A 150 3.56 -3.08 -11.86
N MET A 151 2.98 -2.84 -10.67
CA MET A 151 3.64 -2.07 -9.62
C MET A 151 4.99 -2.68 -9.22
N MET A 152 5.03 -3.99 -8.94
CA MET A 152 6.26 -4.70 -8.55
C MET A 152 7.29 -4.66 -9.67
N TRP A 153 6.86 -4.85 -10.92
CA TRP A 153 7.74 -4.72 -12.08
C TRP A 153 8.35 -3.32 -12.17
N ARG A 154 7.55 -2.26 -12.04
CA ARG A 154 8.03 -0.87 -12.07
C ARG A 154 8.92 -0.51 -10.88
N ALA A 155 8.65 -1.07 -9.70
CA ALA A 155 9.51 -0.89 -8.53
C ALA A 155 10.89 -1.55 -8.68
N SER A 156 10.97 -2.61 -9.49
CA SER A 156 12.23 -3.33 -9.75
C SER A 156 13.06 -2.74 -10.91
N ALA A 157 12.57 -1.71 -11.59
CA ALA A 157 13.10 -1.18 -12.86
C ALA A 157 14.22 -0.15 -12.68
#